data_AF-A0A256ZWK6-F1
#
_entry.id   AF-A0A256ZWK6-F1
#
_cell.length_a   1.000
_cell.length_b   1.000
_cell.length_c   1.000
_cell.angle_alpha   90.00
_cell.angle_beta   90.00
_cell.angle_gamma   90.00
#
_symmetry.space_group_name_H-M   'P 1'
#
loop_
_entity.id
_entity.type
_entity.pdbx_description
1 polymer ?
#
loop_
_entity_poly.entity_id
_entity_poly.type
_entity_poly.pdbx_seq_one_letter_code
_entity_poly.pdbx_strand_id
1 'polypeptide(L)'
;MPRSFLLRKKLIEGRLEIRVIGVSAEMLLKRKHSLEDAISLLERGLAKVRMAKNIVESSKGKVDRLLVLSAFSGFPISSHAMASVYLSSSMKDVSKALKILMKIYRRTQSVSLAKIIDNLRNLANANTAEEYESRLESVINELRDLMGKIGNLSV
;
A
#
# COMPACT_ATOMS: atom_id res chain seq x y z
N MET A 1 -13.84 -19.69 23.65
CA MET A 1 -14.43 -18.84 24.71
C MET A 1 -14.60 -17.42 24.19
N PRO A 2 -15.82 -16.84 24.15
CA PRO A 2 -15.99 -15.43 23.82
C PRO A 2 -15.55 -14.58 25.02
N ARG A 3 -14.63 -13.62 24.80
CA ARG A 3 -14.22 -12.65 25.82
C ARG A 3 -15.36 -11.65 26.01
N SER A 4 -16.04 -11.72 27.15
CA SER A 4 -16.97 -10.70 27.60
C SER A 4 -16.22 -9.40 27.90
N PHE A 5 -16.68 -8.29 27.30
CA PHE A 5 -16.16 -6.96 27.57
C PHE A 5 -16.65 -6.51 28.97
N LEU A 6 -15.72 -6.33 29.91
CA LEU A 6 -16.02 -5.78 31.23
C LEU A 6 -15.97 -4.25 31.17
N LEU A 7 -17.13 -3.60 31.32
CA LEU A 7 -17.22 -2.17 31.55
C LEU A 7 -16.97 -1.87 33.04
N ARG A 8 -15.87 -1.18 33.38
CA ARG A 8 -15.70 -0.57 34.70
C ARG A 8 -16.08 0.91 34.63
N LYS A 9 -17.17 1.29 35.30
CA LYS A 9 -17.51 2.69 35.56
C LYS A 9 -16.65 3.19 36.73
N LYS A 10 -15.87 4.26 36.53
CA LYS A 10 -15.20 4.99 37.62
C LYS A 10 -15.67 6.44 37.55
N LEU A 11 -16.25 6.93 38.64
CA LEU A 11 -16.66 8.33 38.77
C LEU A 11 -15.42 9.12 39.20
N ILE A 12 -14.97 10.06 38.37
CA ILE A 12 -13.97 11.07 38.71
C ILE A 12 -14.58 12.41 38.33
N GLU A 13 -14.69 13.33 39.29
CA GLU A 13 -15.12 14.73 39.09
C GLU A 13 -16.43 14.91 38.27
N GLY A 14 -17.46 14.13 38.58
CA GLY A 14 -18.80 14.34 38.01
C GLY A 14 -18.95 14.03 36.51
N ARG A 15 -17.91 13.49 35.85
CA ARG A 15 -18.00 13.01 34.47
C ARG A 15 -17.89 11.49 34.43
N LEU A 16 -18.91 10.84 33.84
CA LEU A 16 -18.88 9.42 33.52
C LEU A 16 -17.89 9.19 32.36
N GLU A 17 -16.62 8.92 32.68
CA GLU A 17 -15.70 8.37 31.69
C GLU A 17 -16.03 6.90 31.44
N ILE A 18 -16.65 6.61 30.30
CA ILE A 18 -16.71 5.23 29.77
C ILE A 18 -15.32 4.92 29.21
N ARG A 19 -14.41 4.43 30.05
CA ARG A 19 -13.20 3.76 29.56
C ARG A 19 -13.61 2.38 29.05
N VAL A 20 -13.89 2.29 27.75
CA VAL A 20 -13.84 1.01 27.05
C VAL A 20 -12.43 0.46 27.25
N ILE A 21 -12.29 -0.67 27.95
CA ILE A 21 -11.04 -1.43 27.97
C ILE A 21 -10.87 -1.98 26.55
N GLY A 22 -10.23 -1.20 25.68
CA GLY A 22 -10.05 -1.59 24.27
C GLY A 22 -9.93 -0.38 23.34
N VAL A 23 -8.69 0.05 23.10
CA VAL A 23 -8.27 1.01 22.05
C VAL A 23 -8.89 2.43 22.12
N SER A 24 -8.12 3.41 22.60
CA SER A 24 -8.47 4.85 22.52
C SER A 24 -8.80 5.28 21.08
N ALA A 25 -9.78 6.18 20.92
CA ALA A 25 -10.17 6.78 19.65
C ALA A 25 -8.98 7.40 18.89
N GLU A 26 -8.02 7.98 19.63
CA GLU A 26 -6.77 8.52 19.08
C GLU A 26 -5.91 7.43 18.41
N MET A 27 -5.87 6.22 19.00
CA MET A 27 -5.19 5.08 18.39
C MET A 27 -5.89 4.57 17.14
N LEU A 28 -7.23 4.66 17.06
CA LEU A 28 -7.98 4.30 15.86
C LEU A 28 -7.75 5.32 14.73
N LEU A 29 -7.79 6.61 15.04
CA LEU A 29 -7.43 7.69 14.12
C LEU A 29 -6.02 7.52 13.58
N LYS A 30 -5.02 7.32 14.44
CA LYS A 30 -3.63 7.11 14.01
C LYS A 30 -3.45 5.88 13.11
N ARG A 31 -4.22 4.82 13.35
CA ARG A 31 -4.23 3.62 12.50
C ARG A 31 -4.85 3.89 11.13
N LYS A 32 -5.96 4.63 11.09
CA LYS A 32 -6.60 5.04 9.83
C LYS A 32 -5.64 5.85 8.96
N HIS A 33 -5.00 6.88 9.52
CA HIS A 33 -3.98 7.66 8.81
C HIS A 33 -2.82 6.78 8.32
N SER A 34 -2.34 5.84 9.14
CA SER A 34 -1.29 4.91 8.72
C SER A 34 -1.72 3.99 7.57
N LEU A 35 -3.01 3.60 7.50
CA LEU A 35 -3.54 2.83 6.39
C LEU A 35 -3.65 3.69 5.12
N GLU A 36 -4.10 4.93 5.25
CA GLU A 36 -4.17 5.89 4.14
C GLU A 36 -2.77 6.16 3.57
N ASP A 37 -1.76 6.37 4.42
CA ASP A 37 -0.36 6.51 4.01
C ASP A 37 0.13 5.28 3.23
N ALA A 38 -0.20 4.07 3.70
CA ALA A 38 0.17 2.84 3.02
C ALA A 38 -0.51 2.73 1.65
N ILE A 39 -1.81 3.05 1.55
CA ILE A 39 -2.56 3.05 0.29
C ILE A 39 -1.95 4.06 -0.69
N SER A 40 -1.66 5.29 -0.25
CA SER A 40 -1.05 6.32 -1.10
C SER A 40 0.31 5.89 -1.66
N LEU A 41 1.14 5.23 -0.85
CA LEU A 41 2.41 4.65 -1.31
C LEU A 41 2.19 3.57 -2.39
N LEU A 42 1.19 2.69 -2.20
CA LEU A 42 0.88 1.65 -3.17
C LEU A 42 0.33 2.22 -4.48
N GLU A 43 -0.54 3.21 -4.42
CA GLU A 43 -1.06 3.92 -5.60
C GLU A 43 0.06 4.61 -6.38
N ARG A 44 1.00 5.26 -5.67
CA ARG A 44 2.20 5.83 -6.29
C ARG A 44 3.06 4.74 -6.94
N GLY A 45 3.19 3.58 -6.29
CA GLY A 45 3.85 2.41 -6.86
C GLY A 45 3.17 1.93 -8.14
N LEU A 46 1.84 1.84 -8.14
CA LEU A 46 1.02 1.41 -9.27
C LEU A 46 1.18 2.36 -10.47
N ALA A 47 1.13 3.68 -10.24
CA ALA A 47 1.33 4.68 -11.28
C ALA A 47 2.71 4.53 -11.96
N LYS A 48 3.75 4.24 -11.19
CA LYS A 48 5.11 4.00 -11.73
C LYS A 48 5.20 2.73 -12.55
N VAL A 49 4.50 1.66 -12.16
CA VAL A 49 4.43 0.43 -12.97
C VAL A 49 3.76 0.70 -14.30
N ARG A 50 2.63 1.42 -14.29
CA ARG A 50 1.94 1.86 -15.52
C ARG A 50 2.85 2.70 -16.42
N MET A 51 3.63 3.63 -15.85
CA MET A 51 4.61 4.41 -16.61
C MET A 51 5.68 3.52 -17.25
N ALA A 52 6.25 2.58 -16.50
CA ALA A 52 7.25 1.64 -17.01
C ALA A 52 6.70 0.80 -18.17
N LYS A 53 5.46 0.31 -18.06
CA LYS A 53 4.79 -0.46 -19.10
C LYS A 53 4.60 0.36 -20.38
N ASN A 54 4.07 1.57 -20.25
CA ASN A 54 3.85 2.48 -21.38
C ASN A 54 5.16 2.84 -22.10
N ILE A 55 6.26 3.03 -21.37
CA ILE A 55 7.59 3.29 -21.95
C ILE A 55 8.03 2.09 -22.82
N VAL A 56 7.90 0.86 -22.32
CA VAL A 56 8.30 -0.33 -23.07
C VAL A 56 7.39 -0.55 -24.27
N GLU A 57 6.06 -0.43 -24.11
CA GLU A 57 5.10 -0.60 -25.19
C GLU A 57 5.32 0.41 -26.33
N SER A 58 5.53 1.68 -25.99
CA SER A 58 5.81 2.74 -26.98
C SER A 58 7.13 2.55 -27.75
N SER A 59 8.00 1.66 -27.27
CA SER A 59 9.28 1.31 -27.90
C SER A 59 9.23 0.03 -28.74
N LYS A 60 8.16 -0.79 -28.66
CA LYS A 60 8.04 -2.03 -29.44
C LYS A 60 7.90 -1.72 -30.94
N GLY A 61 8.83 -2.20 -31.76
CA GLY A 61 8.73 -2.23 -33.23
C GLY A 61 9.33 -1.03 -33.99
N LYS A 62 10.07 -0.12 -33.32
CA LYS A 62 10.82 0.97 -33.96
C LYS A 62 12.21 1.12 -33.35
N VAL A 63 13.09 1.90 -33.99
CA VAL A 63 14.29 2.44 -33.33
C VAL A 63 13.85 3.09 -32.02
N ASP A 64 14.50 2.73 -30.91
CA ASP A 64 14.19 3.26 -29.59
C ASP A 64 14.31 4.79 -29.62
N ARG A 65 13.15 5.45 -29.68
CA ARG A 65 13.08 6.90 -29.84
C ARG A 65 13.70 7.61 -28.64
N LEU A 66 13.58 7.04 -27.45
CA LEU A 66 14.20 7.60 -26.25
C LEU A 66 15.72 7.52 -26.37
N LEU A 67 16.25 6.40 -26.84
CA LEU A 67 17.69 6.22 -27.07
C LEU A 67 18.23 7.25 -28.07
N VAL A 68 17.53 7.45 -29.20
CA VAL A 68 17.93 8.43 -30.22
C VAL A 68 17.86 9.86 -29.68
N LEU A 69 16.75 10.25 -29.06
CA LEU A 69 16.55 11.61 -28.56
C LEU A 69 17.53 11.96 -27.43
N SER A 70 17.78 11.02 -26.52
CA SER A 70 18.70 11.21 -25.40
C SER A 70 20.17 11.26 -25.82
N ALA A 71 20.54 10.58 -26.91
CA ALA A 71 21.86 10.69 -27.53
C ALA A 71 22.14 12.12 -28.05
N PHE A 72 21.14 12.80 -28.64
CA PHE A 72 21.27 14.22 -29.03
C PHE A 72 21.51 15.14 -27.84
N SER A 73 21.05 14.77 -26.65
CA SER A 73 21.30 15.48 -25.39
C SER A 73 22.62 15.06 -24.71
N GLY A 74 23.42 14.19 -25.34
CA GLY A 74 24.74 13.75 -24.85
C GLY A 74 24.73 12.52 -23.95
N PHE A 75 23.56 11.93 -23.63
CA PHE A 75 23.44 10.79 -22.72
C PHE A 75 22.42 9.77 -23.24
N PRO A 76 22.83 8.76 -24.02
CA PRO A 76 21.92 7.76 -24.56
C PRO A 76 21.29 6.91 -23.45
N ILE A 77 19.96 6.87 -23.40
CA ILE A 77 19.16 6.11 -22.43
C ILE A 77 18.09 5.32 -23.20
N SER A 78 18.06 4.00 -23.02
CA SER A 78 17.03 3.16 -23.61
C SER A 78 15.71 3.22 -22.84
N SER A 79 14.60 3.00 -23.52
CA SER A 79 13.28 2.82 -22.91
C SER A 79 13.29 1.72 -21.84
N HIS A 80 14.03 0.63 -22.06
CA HIS A 80 14.21 -0.43 -21.06
C HIS A 80 14.92 0.05 -19.79
N ALA A 81 16.00 0.83 -19.93
CA ALA A 81 16.71 1.40 -18.79
C ALA A 81 15.78 2.35 -18.00
N MET A 82 15.04 3.20 -18.69
CA MET A 82 14.09 4.12 -18.06
C MET A 82 12.94 3.38 -17.34
N ALA A 83 12.38 2.35 -17.98
CA ALA A 83 11.34 1.52 -17.38
C ALA A 83 11.84 0.82 -16.10
N SER A 84 13.09 0.33 -16.09
CA SER A 84 13.71 -0.29 -14.92
C SER A 84 13.83 0.67 -13.73
N VAL A 85 14.12 1.95 -13.98
CA VAL A 85 14.15 3.00 -12.94
C VAL A 85 12.76 3.17 -12.30
N TYR A 86 11.70 3.25 -13.11
CA TYR A 86 10.33 3.36 -12.61
C TYR A 86 9.90 2.13 -11.80
N LEU A 87 10.19 0.92 -12.29
CA LEU A 87 9.90 -0.32 -11.56
C LEU A 87 10.65 -0.39 -10.23
N SER A 88 11.95 -0.09 -10.23
CA SER A 88 12.76 -0.05 -9.00
C SER A 88 12.21 0.98 -8.00
N SER A 89 11.76 2.14 -8.49
CA SER A 89 11.13 3.17 -7.68
C SER A 89 9.76 2.74 -7.12
N SER A 90 8.98 1.97 -7.89
CA SER A 90 7.73 1.36 -7.45
C SER A 90 7.95 0.35 -6.33
N MET A 91 8.92 -0.55 -6.48
CA MET A 91 9.26 -1.56 -5.46
C MET A 91 9.68 -0.91 -4.13
N LYS A 92 10.35 0.24 -4.16
CA LYS A 92 10.67 1.02 -2.96
C LYS A 92 9.43 1.53 -2.24
N ASP A 93 8.41 1.98 -2.99
CA ASP A 93 7.15 2.44 -2.41
C ASP A 93 6.35 1.28 -1.82
N VAL A 94 6.26 0.15 -2.53
CA VAL A 94 5.66 -1.09 -2.03
C VAL A 94 6.36 -1.54 -0.73
N SER A 95 7.68 -1.51 -0.69
CA SER A 95 8.47 -1.85 0.50
C SER A 95 8.18 -0.92 1.69
N LYS A 96 7.98 0.38 1.43
CA LYS A 96 7.61 1.35 2.48
C LYS A 96 6.19 1.08 3.01
N ALA A 97 5.23 0.85 2.11
CA ALA A 97 3.87 0.48 2.48
C ALA A 97 3.86 -0.79 3.34
N LEU A 98 4.61 -1.82 2.92
CA LEU A 98 4.74 -3.08 3.66
C LEU A 98 5.22 -2.86 5.10
N LYS A 99 6.22 -2.00 5.30
CA LYS A 99 6.72 -1.66 6.65
C LYS A 99 5.63 -1.03 7.52
N ILE A 100 4.77 -0.18 6.95
CA ILE A 100 3.65 0.43 7.67
C ILE A 100 2.62 -0.64 8.03
N LEU A 101 2.18 -1.45 7.05
CA LEU A 101 1.20 -2.52 7.24
C LEU A 101 1.67 -3.53 8.29
N MET A 102 2.94 -3.94 8.27
CA MET A 102 3.52 -4.83 9.28
C MET A 102 3.48 -4.22 10.70
N LYS A 103 3.71 -2.91 10.85
CA LYS A 103 3.60 -2.23 12.16
C LYS A 103 2.17 -2.24 12.67
N ILE A 104 1.19 -2.07 11.79
CA ILE A 104 -0.24 -2.14 12.13
C ILE A 104 -0.58 -3.58 12.52
N TYR A 105 -0.19 -4.56 11.70
CA TYR A 105 -0.43 -5.98 11.93
C TYR A 105 0.10 -6.46 13.28
N ARG A 106 1.34 -6.09 13.66
CA ARG A 106 1.90 -6.47 14.97
C ARG A 106 1.02 -6.07 16.15
N ARG A 107 0.27 -4.97 16.02
CA ARG A 107 -0.62 -4.42 17.07
C ARG A 107 -2.04 -4.97 16.99
N THR A 108 -2.52 -5.31 15.80
CA THR A 108 -3.91 -5.75 15.59
C THR A 108 -4.05 -7.26 15.52
N GLN A 109 -3.01 -7.98 15.11
CA GLN A 109 -3.03 -9.41 14.77
C GLN A 109 -4.18 -9.76 13.81
N SER A 110 -4.54 -8.81 12.94
CA SER A 110 -5.66 -8.95 11.99
C SER A 110 -5.33 -9.98 10.92
N VAL A 111 -6.17 -11.01 10.80
CA VAL A 111 -6.03 -12.09 9.80
C VAL A 111 -6.18 -11.54 8.37
N SER A 112 -7.09 -10.60 8.14
CA SER A 112 -7.26 -9.96 6.83
C SER A 112 -6.02 -9.15 6.45
N LEU A 113 -5.43 -8.41 7.40
CA LEU A 113 -4.20 -7.67 7.15
C LEU A 113 -2.99 -8.60 6.92
N ALA A 114 -2.95 -9.76 7.57
CA ALA A 114 -1.92 -10.77 7.32
C ALA A 114 -1.97 -11.26 5.86
N LYS A 115 -3.17 -11.60 5.36
CA LYS A 115 -3.36 -12.02 3.96
C LYS A 115 -2.90 -10.95 2.96
N ILE A 116 -3.27 -9.69 3.21
CA ILE A 116 -2.84 -8.55 2.38
C ILE A 116 -1.31 -8.41 2.39
N ILE A 117 -0.67 -8.55 3.56
CA ILE A 117 0.79 -8.50 3.68
C ILE A 117 1.46 -9.62 2.88
N ASP A 118 0.93 -10.84 2.94
CA ASP A 118 1.47 -11.97 2.20
C ASP A 118 1.28 -11.81 0.69
N ASN A 119 0.10 -11.35 0.25
CA ASN A 119 -0.16 -10.99 -1.15
C ASN A 119 0.86 -9.94 -1.65
N LEU A 120 1.12 -8.91 -0.84
CA LEU A 120 2.08 -7.85 -1.17
C LEU A 120 3.52 -8.37 -1.25
N ARG A 121 3.93 -9.29 -0.37
CA ARG A 121 5.26 -9.92 -0.41
C ARG A 121 5.44 -10.78 -1.65
N ASN A 122 4.37 -11.44 -2.09
CA ASN A 122 4.36 -12.29 -3.27
C ASN A 122 4.24 -11.51 -4.59
N LEU A 123 4.21 -10.16 -4.56
CA LEU A 123 4.28 -9.34 -5.78
C LEU A 123 5.57 -9.58 -6.58
N ALA A 124 6.68 -9.88 -5.91
CA ALA A 124 7.95 -10.19 -6.57
C ALA A 124 7.88 -11.47 -7.42
N ASN A 125 6.87 -12.33 -7.21
CA ASN A 125 6.66 -13.56 -7.98
C ASN A 125 5.85 -13.32 -9.27
N ALA A 126 5.48 -12.08 -9.58
CA ALA A 126 4.83 -11.76 -10.84
C ALA A 126 5.86 -11.88 -11.99
N ASN A 127 5.49 -12.62 -13.04
CA ASN A 127 6.38 -12.90 -14.16
C ASN A 127 6.27 -11.84 -15.28
N THR A 128 5.21 -11.04 -15.27
CA THR A 128 4.97 -9.97 -16.24
C THR A 128 4.61 -8.66 -15.54
N ALA A 129 4.80 -7.55 -16.25
CA ALA A 129 4.42 -6.23 -15.75
C ALA A 129 2.91 -6.10 -15.56
N GLU A 130 2.11 -6.68 -16.46
CA GLU A 130 0.65 -6.76 -16.38
C GLU A 130 0.19 -7.53 -15.16
N GLU A 131 0.82 -8.67 -14.87
CA GLU A 131 0.51 -9.47 -13.69
C GLU A 131 0.86 -8.71 -12.42
N TYR A 132 2.03 -8.05 -12.38
CA TYR A 132 2.44 -7.22 -11.24
C TYR A 132 1.46 -6.07 -11.01
N GLU A 133 1.07 -5.36 -12.08
CA GLU A 133 0.10 -4.27 -12.04
C GLU A 133 -1.25 -4.73 -11.47
N SER A 134 -1.80 -5.80 -12.04
CA SER A 134 -3.10 -6.35 -11.64
C SER A 134 -3.10 -6.82 -10.18
N ARG A 135 -2.05 -7.53 -9.75
CA ARG A 135 -1.91 -7.97 -8.35
C ARG A 135 -1.79 -6.78 -7.39
N LEU A 136 -1.02 -5.75 -7.76
CA LEU A 136 -0.86 -4.55 -6.93
C LEU A 136 -2.18 -3.78 -6.81
N GLU A 137 -2.92 -3.63 -7.90
CA GLU A 137 -4.24 -3.00 -7.91
C GLU A 137 -5.26 -3.78 -7.07
N SER A 138 -5.26 -5.12 -7.17
CA SER A 138 -6.07 -5.99 -6.31
C SER A 138 -5.77 -5.78 -4.82
N VAL A 139 -4.50 -5.72 -4.43
CA VAL A 139 -4.11 -5.47 -3.02
C VAL A 139 -4.55 -4.08 -2.53
N ILE A 140 -4.47 -3.06 -3.38
CA ILE A 140 -4.95 -1.71 -3.05
C ILE A 140 -6.46 -1.74 -2.78
N ASN A 141 -7.23 -2.44 -3.59
CA ASN A 141 -8.67 -2.57 -3.40
C ASN A 141 -9.01 -3.35 -2.12
N GLU A 142 -8.32 -4.46 -1.84
CA GLU A 142 -8.49 -5.21 -0.57
C GLU A 142 -8.22 -4.33 0.66
N LEU A 143 -7.19 -3.46 0.60
CA LEU A 143 -6.88 -2.51 1.67
C LEU A 143 -7.95 -1.43 1.84
N ARG A 144 -8.50 -0.90 0.74
CA ARG A 144 -9.61 0.08 0.78
C ARG A 144 -10.86 -0.54 1.40
N ASP A 145 -11.19 -1.77 1.03
CA ASP A 145 -12.32 -2.50 1.62
C ASP A 145 -12.13 -2.73 3.11
N LEU A 146 -10.92 -3.09 3.53
CA LEU A 146 -10.57 -3.22 4.94
C LEU A 146 -10.75 -1.90 5.69
N MET A 147 -10.30 -0.79 5.09
CA MET A 147 -10.43 0.55 5.65
C MET A 147 -11.90 0.99 5.76
N GLY A 148 -12.72 0.71 4.74
CA GLY A 148 -14.16 1.00 4.75
C GLY A 148 -14.90 0.26 5.87
N LYS A 149 -14.56 -1.02 6.09
CA LYS A 149 -15.10 -1.81 7.22
C LYS A 149 -14.70 -1.23 8.58
N ILE A 150 -13.51 -0.67 8.71
CA ILE A 150 -13.05 0.00 9.95
C ILE A 150 -13.78 1.34 10.16
N GLY A 151 -14.01 2.11 9.09
CA GLY A 151 -14.74 3.38 9.16
C GLY A 151 -16.20 3.21 9.60
N ASN A 152 -16.87 2.18 9.10
CA ASN A 152 -18.26 1.88 9.46
C ASN A 152 -18.45 1.34 10.89
N LEU A 153 -17.37 0.95 11.58
CA LEU A 153 -17.39 0.53 12.98
C LEU A 153 -17.16 1.70 13.97
N SER A 154 -16.91 2.91 13.46
CA SER A 154 -16.61 4.11 14.25
C SER A 154 -17.70 5.19 14.23
N VAL A 155 -18.85 4.88 13.62
CA VAL A 155 -20.09 5.68 13.62
C VAL A 155 -21.13 4.91 14.41
#